data_AF-A0A286SFN4-F1
#
_entry.id   AF-A0A286SFN4-F1
#
_cell.length_a   1.000
_cell.length_b   1.000
_cell.length_c   1.000
_cell.angle_alpha   90.00
_cell.angle_beta   90.00
_cell.angle_gamma   90.00
#
_symmetry.space_group_name_H-M   'P 1'
#
loop_
_entity.id
_entity.type
_entity.pdbx_description
1 polymer ?
#
loop_
_entity_poly.entity_id
_entity_poly.type
_entity_poly.pdbx_seq_one_letter_code
_entity_poly.pdbx_strand_id
1 'polypeptide(L)'
;MLAHEVKRTRVEDFVQYIEMLKLDEGRLDLFYITNVSMDGGKCEFILTIDSPVPKLSSKWLISCEDCLKLHIDSTTSPAHDIAIKYGILVIGTSYVTGAYFKAVRLNV
;
A
#
# COMPACT_ATOMS: atom_id res chain seq x y z
N MET A 1 29.78 -5.52 -2.62
CA MET A 1 29.08 -5.00 -1.42
C MET A 1 28.14 -3.88 -1.85
N LEU A 2 27.05 -4.16 -2.58
CA LEU A 2 26.15 -3.14 -3.15
C LEU A 2 24.71 -3.70 -3.40
N ALA A 3 24.18 -4.49 -2.47
CA ALA A 3 22.81 -5.02 -2.58
C ALA A 3 21.84 -4.48 -1.51
N HIS A 4 22.36 -3.76 -0.51
CA HIS A 4 21.56 -3.33 0.65
C HIS A 4 20.98 -1.90 0.53
N GLU A 5 21.50 -1.05 -0.35
CA GLU A 5 21.03 0.35 -0.47
C GLU A 5 19.79 0.53 -1.36
N VAL A 6 19.48 -0.41 -2.27
CA VAL A 6 18.33 -0.29 -3.19
C VAL A 6 17.00 -0.71 -2.54
N LYS A 7 17.04 -1.33 -1.34
CA LYS A 7 15.83 -1.81 -0.65
C LYS A 7 15.13 -0.73 0.19
N ARG A 8 15.82 0.33 0.65
CA ARG A 8 15.22 1.37 1.53
C ARG A 8 14.39 2.42 0.79
N THR A 9 14.82 2.84 -0.39
CA THR A 9 14.25 3.98 -1.12
C THR A 9 12.78 3.80 -1.52
N ARG A 10 12.32 2.58 -1.81
CA ARG A 10 10.99 2.38 -2.43
C ARG A 10 9.81 2.33 -1.43
N VAL A 11 10.08 1.96 -0.18
CA VAL A 11 9.06 2.02 0.89
C VAL A 11 8.93 3.43 1.42
N GLU A 12 10.04 4.16 1.51
CA GLU A 12 10.08 5.55 1.96
C GLU A 12 9.20 6.45 1.07
N ASP A 13 9.27 6.28 -0.26
CA ASP A 13 8.41 7.00 -1.21
C ASP A 13 6.91 6.74 -0.97
N PHE A 14 6.54 5.50 -0.68
CA PHE A 14 5.14 5.15 -0.40
C PHE A 14 4.68 5.69 0.95
N VAL A 15 5.52 5.60 2.00
CA VAL A 15 5.22 6.17 3.32
C VAL A 15 4.99 7.69 3.20
N GLN A 16 5.87 8.41 2.53
CA GLN A 16 5.71 9.86 2.29
C GLN A 16 4.44 10.17 1.51
N TYR A 17 4.12 9.35 0.50
CA TYR A 17 2.88 9.49 -0.23
C TYR A 17 1.63 9.30 0.66
N ILE A 18 1.63 8.29 1.54
CA ILE A 18 0.56 8.10 2.53
C ILE A 18 0.45 9.29 3.49
N GLU A 19 1.57 9.87 3.92
CA GLU A 19 1.56 11.08 4.75
C GLU A 19 0.95 12.28 4.01
N MET A 20 1.24 12.46 2.71
CA MET A 20 0.60 13.49 1.88
C MET A 20 -0.91 13.28 1.74
N LEU A 21 -1.36 12.03 1.63
CA LEU A 21 -2.79 11.72 1.59
C LEU A 21 -3.51 12.14 2.89
N LYS A 22 -2.82 12.13 4.03
CA LYS A 22 -3.38 12.46 5.34
C LYS A 22 -3.38 13.95 5.70
N LEU A 23 -2.78 14.81 4.88
CA LEU A 23 -2.73 16.25 5.16
C LEU A 23 -4.10 16.94 5.14
N ASP A 24 -5.11 16.29 4.54
CA ASP A 24 -6.47 16.79 4.45
C ASP A 24 -7.42 15.76 5.06
N GLU A 25 -7.71 15.90 6.35
CA GLU A 25 -8.57 14.98 7.11
C GLU A 25 -10.03 14.95 6.62
N GLY A 26 -10.45 15.94 5.83
CA GLY A 26 -11.78 16.00 5.25
C GLY A 26 -11.90 15.29 3.90
N ARG A 27 -10.78 14.87 3.29
CA ARG A 27 -10.77 14.23 1.97
C ARG A 27 -11.14 12.75 2.05
N LEU A 28 -12.01 12.35 1.11
CA LEU A 28 -12.41 10.96 0.88
C LEU A 28 -11.70 10.45 -0.38
N ASP A 29 -10.63 9.69 -0.19
CA ASP A 29 -9.95 8.97 -1.27
C ASP A 29 -10.56 7.55 -1.39
N LEU A 30 -10.68 7.04 -2.62
CA LEU A 30 -11.19 5.70 -2.89
C LEU A 30 -10.04 4.72 -3.08
N PHE A 31 -10.12 3.57 -2.41
CA PHE A 31 -9.07 2.55 -2.43
C PHE A 31 -9.59 1.27 -3.09
N TYR A 32 -8.80 0.73 -4.01
CA TYR A 32 -9.11 -0.50 -4.73
C TYR A 32 -7.93 -1.47 -4.65
N ILE A 33 -8.19 -2.67 -4.15
CA ILE A 33 -7.20 -3.76 -4.14
C ILE A 33 -7.56 -4.75 -5.24
N THR A 34 -6.63 -5.02 -6.15
CA THR A 34 -6.80 -5.91 -7.29
C THR A 34 -5.57 -6.80 -7.49
N ASN A 35 -5.70 -7.84 -8.32
CA ASN A 35 -4.60 -8.74 -8.69
C ASN A 35 -3.85 -9.30 -7.47
N VAL A 36 -4.61 -9.75 -6.46
CA VAL A 36 -4.06 -10.32 -5.24
C VAL A 36 -3.47 -11.70 -5.56
N SER A 37 -2.20 -11.88 -5.22
CA SER A 37 -1.47 -13.13 -5.31
C SER A 37 -0.89 -13.49 -3.94
N MET A 38 -0.94 -14.78 -3.60
CA MET A 38 -0.44 -15.31 -2.34
C MET A 38 0.31 -16.61 -2.60
N ASP A 39 1.55 -16.69 -2.14
CA ASP A 39 2.37 -17.89 -2.26
C ASP A 39 3.36 -18.00 -1.10
N GLY A 40 3.29 -19.09 -0.33
CA GLY A 40 4.35 -19.49 0.61
C GLY A 40 4.83 -18.42 1.59
N GLY A 41 3.95 -17.54 2.09
CA GLY A 41 4.31 -16.43 2.98
C GLY A 41 4.66 -15.12 2.26
N LYS A 42 4.42 -15.04 0.96
CA LYS A 42 4.47 -13.80 0.16
C LYS A 42 3.07 -13.36 -0.22
N CYS A 43 2.87 -12.06 -0.26
CA CYS A 43 1.65 -11.45 -0.78
C CYS A 43 2.02 -10.33 -1.76
N GLU A 44 1.34 -10.29 -2.89
CA GLU A 44 1.47 -9.19 -3.85
C GLU A 44 0.08 -8.75 -4.29
N PHE A 45 -0.14 -7.45 -4.42
CA PHE A 45 -1.40 -6.89 -4.91
C PHE A 45 -1.21 -5.50 -5.49
N ILE A 46 -2.16 -5.09 -6.32
CA ILE A 46 -2.23 -3.74 -6.87
C ILE A 46 -3.18 -2.91 -6.02
N LEU A 47 -2.67 -1.82 -5.47
CA LEU A 47 -3.45 -0.78 -4.80
C LEU A 47 -3.67 0.38 -5.77
N THR A 48 -4.92 0.66 -6.12
CA THR A 48 -5.30 1.89 -6.82
C THR A 48 -5.92 2.85 -5.83
N ILE A 49 -5.51 4.10 -5.89
CA ILE A 49 -5.97 5.18 -5.03
C ILE A 49 -6.51 6.25 -5.96
N ASP A 50 -7.81 6.49 -5.89
CA ASP A 50 -8.50 7.51 -6.66
C ASP A 50 -8.88 8.65 -5.74
N SER A 51 -8.23 9.79 -5.93
CA SER A 51 -8.40 10.98 -5.11
C SER A 51 -9.21 12.03 -5.89
N PRO A 52 -10.09 12.79 -5.22
CA PRO A 52 -10.70 13.97 -5.83
C PRO A 52 -9.67 15.04 -6.22
N VAL A 53 -8.42 14.94 -5.73
CA VAL A 53 -7.28 15.75 -6.18
C VAL A 53 -6.45 14.92 -7.17
N PRO A 54 -6.53 15.15 -8.51
CA PRO A 54 -5.99 14.25 -9.52
C PRO A 54 -4.49 13.94 -9.39
N LYS A 55 -3.70 14.92 -8.91
CA LYS A 55 -2.24 14.73 -8.68
C LYS A 55 -1.92 13.73 -7.56
N LEU A 56 -2.90 13.44 -6.70
CA LEU A 56 -2.79 12.46 -5.62
C LEU A 56 -3.31 11.08 -6.04
N SER A 57 -4.07 10.95 -7.12
CA SER A 57 -4.44 9.65 -7.66
C SER A 57 -3.19 8.88 -8.09
N SER A 58 -3.14 7.59 -7.73
CA SER A 58 -1.95 6.78 -7.97
C SER A 58 -2.27 5.29 -7.98
N LYS A 59 -1.33 4.52 -8.52
CA LYS A 59 -1.39 3.07 -8.54
C LYS A 59 -0.07 2.50 -8.06
N TRP A 60 -0.13 1.51 -7.18
CA TRP A 60 1.04 0.91 -6.55
C TRP A 60 0.98 -0.61 -6.63
N LEU A 61 2.10 -1.23 -6.96
CA LEU A 61 2.33 -2.63 -6.71
C LEU A 61 2.87 -2.78 -5.29
N ILE A 62 2.10 -3.40 -4.41
CA ILE A 62 2.49 -3.71 -3.05
C ILE A 62 2.91 -5.17 -2.99
N SER A 63 4.08 -5.42 -2.44
CA SER A 63 4.62 -6.75 -2.16
C SER A 63 5.00 -6.82 -0.69
N CYS A 64 4.75 -7.97 -0.08
CA CYS A 64 5.17 -8.32 1.26
C CYS A 64 5.87 -9.69 1.20
N GLU A 65 7.07 -9.79 1.75
CA GLU A 65 7.74 -11.06 2.04
C GLU A 65 7.68 -11.32 3.55
N ASP A 66 7.62 -12.61 3.92
CA ASP A 66 7.39 -13.07 5.30
C ASP A 66 6.11 -12.47 5.91
N CYS A 67 5.02 -12.52 5.14
CA CYS A 67 3.69 -12.11 5.58
C CYS A 67 3.16 -13.11 6.61
N LEU A 68 2.83 -12.59 7.79
CA LEU A 68 2.37 -13.37 8.94
C LEU A 68 0.84 -13.50 8.95
N LYS A 69 0.14 -12.41 8.60
CA LYS A 69 -1.32 -12.35 8.59
C LYS A 69 -1.79 -11.41 7.48
N LEU A 70 -2.89 -11.78 6.83
CA LEU A 70 -3.53 -10.94 5.84
C LEU A 70 -5.05 -11.10 5.89
N HIS A 71 -5.74 -10.00 5.60
CA HIS A 71 -7.14 -9.96 5.24
C HIS A 71 -7.29 -8.97 4.09
N ILE A 72 -7.80 -9.41 2.95
CA ILE A 72 -8.07 -8.54 1.82
C ILE A 72 -9.57 -8.58 1.55
N ASP A 73 -10.19 -7.43 1.72
CA ASP A 73 -11.54 -7.15 1.28
C ASP A 73 -11.45 -6.55 -0.12
N SER A 74 -11.89 -7.30 -1.13
CA SER A 74 -11.88 -6.86 -2.53
C SER A 74 -13.09 -6.00 -2.88
N THR A 75 -13.98 -5.72 -1.92
CA THR A 75 -15.06 -4.78 -2.14
C THR A 75 -14.51 -3.36 -2.23
N THR A 76 -15.07 -2.56 -3.13
CA THR A 76 -14.78 -1.13 -3.18
C THR A 76 -15.22 -0.50 -1.88
N SER A 77 -14.26 -0.18 -1.02
CA SER A 77 -14.52 0.44 0.27
C SER A 77 -14.04 1.88 0.19
N PRO A 78 -14.93 2.89 0.30
CA PRO A 78 -14.50 4.23 0.63
C PRO A 78 -13.82 4.14 2.00
N ALA A 79 -12.49 4.22 2.01
CA ALA A 79 -11.70 4.09 3.21
C ALA A 79 -11.06 5.43 3.51
N HIS A 80 -11.22 5.94 4.72
CA HIS A 80 -10.45 7.09 5.19
C HIS A 80 -9.01 6.68 5.56
N ASP A 81 -8.84 5.42 5.92
CA ASP A 81 -7.68 4.98 6.66
C ASP A 81 -6.79 4.08 5.81
N ILE A 82 -5.77 4.70 5.23
CA ILE A 82 -4.56 4.01 4.82
C ILE A 82 -3.45 4.28 5.81
N ALA A 83 -2.75 3.26 6.29
CA ALA A 83 -1.65 3.44 7.23
C ALA A 83 -0.61 2.34 7.07
N ILE A 84 0.66 2.70 7.20
CA ILE A 84 1.76 1.74 7.32
C ILE A 84 2.57 2.06 8.57
N LYS A 85 2.54 1.16 9.57
CA LYS A 85 3.29 1.30 10.83
C LYS A 85 3.67 -0.08 11.36
N TYR A 86 4.88 -0.19 11.90
CA TYR A 86 5.37 -1.39 12.61
C TYR A 86 5.18 -2.71 11.83
N GLY A 87 5.36 -2.69 10.51
CA GLY A 87 5.17 -3.89 9.68
C GLY A 87 3.69 -4.26 9.45
N ILE A 88 2.77 -3.32 9.64
CA ILE A 88 1.35 -3.48 9.35
C ILE A 88 0.94 -2.42 8.33
N LEU A 89 0.42 -2.86 7.19
CA LEU A 89 -0.27 -2.05 6.21
C LEU A 89 -1.77 -2.24 6.39
N VAL A 90 -2.51 -1.16 6.59
CA VAL A 90 -3.97 -1.12 6.71
C VAL A 90 -4.52 -0.25 5.59
N ILE A 91 -5.58 -0.72 4.93
CA ILE A 91 -6.28 -0.05 3.83
C ILE A 91 -7.78 -0.31 4.05
N GLY A 92 -8.46 0.61 4.73
CA GLY A 92 -9.85 0.41 5.15
C GLY A 92 -9.99 -0.84 6.03
N THR A 93 -10.80 -1.80 5.59
CA THR A 93 -10.98 -3.09 6.27
C THR A 93 -9.85 -4.08 5.98
N SER A 94 -9.08 -3.87 4.92
CA SER A 94 -7.98 -4.75 4.52
C SER A 94 -6.72 -4.49 5.36
N TYR A 95 -5.96 -5.54 5.65
CA TYR A 95 -4.67 -5.42 6.28
C TYR A 95 -3.69 -6.51 5.85
N VAL A 96 -2.40 -6.18 5.89
CA VAL A 96 -1.28 -7.10 5.70
C VAL A 96 -0.26 -6.85 6.81
N THR A 97 0.21 -7.91 7.45
CA THR A 97 1.25 -7.87 8.48
C THR A 97 2.46 -8.69 8.05
N GLY A 98 3.67 -8.14 8.11
CA GLY A 98 4.91 -8.81 7.69
C GLY A 98 6.18 -8.00 7.95
N ALA A 99 7.32 -8.54 7.56
CA ALA A 99 8.63 -7.94 7.84
C ALA A 99 9.21 -7.15 6.65
N TYR A 100 8.82 -7.47 5.42
CA TYR A 100 9.46 -6.90 4.22
C TYR A 100 8.43 -6.40 3.22
N PHE A 101 7.94 -5.17 3.46
CA PHE A 101 7.11 -4.48 2.49
C PHE A 101 7.95 -3.87 1.39
N LYS A 102 7.38 -3.81 0.19
CA LYS A 102 7.89 -3.04 -0.93
C LYS A 102 6.69 -2.49 -1.71
N ALA A 103 6.77 -1.21 -2.02
CA ALA A 103 5.79 -0.52 -2.84
C ALA A 103 6.49 0.00 -4.09
N VAL A 104 5.87 -0.16 -5.25
CA VAL A 104 6.38 0.39 -6.51
C VAL A 104 5.25 1.15 -7.18
N ARG A 105 5.44 2.45 -7.41
CA ARG A 105 4.47 3.24 -8.17
C ARG A 105 4.42 2.69 -9.60
N LEU A 106 3.22 2.36 -10.06
CA LEU A 106 2.97 1.95 -11.43
C LEU A 106 2.70 3.23 -12.23
N ASN A 107 3.47 3.44 -13.29
CA ASN A 107 3.15 4.51 -14.24
C ASN A 107 1.86 4.13 -14.96
N VAL A 108 0.88 5.03 -14.88
CA VAL A 108 -0.35 4.99 -15.67
C VAL A 108 -0.35 6.24 -16.54
#